data_AF-A0AAU2JMZ4-F1
#
_entry.id   AF-A0AAU2JMZ4-F1
#
_cell.length_a   1.000
_cell.length_b   1.000
_cell.length_c   1.000
_cell.angle_alpha   90.00
_cell.angle_beta   90.00
_cell.angle_gamma   90.00
#
_symmetry.space_group_name_H-M   'P 1'
#
loop_
_entity.id
_entity.type
_entity.pdbx_description
1 polymer ?
#
loop_
_entity_poly.entity_id
_entity_poly.type
_entity_poly.pdbx_seq_one_letter_code
_entity_poly.pdbx_strand_id
1 'polypeptide(L)'
;MTEHPDEAAVEAAHEPHDPAPGERAAVDRVRAEAVGMRHHEARAALEAARAEAADPAVVAEWERIEEHLAAHQGPYVPDADPFLQGRLTARAQHGIDPPEPGPGPAERAGDTP
;
A
#
# COMPACT_ATOMS: atom_id res chain seq x y z
N MET A 1 -6.13 21.06 40.01
CA MET A 1 -5.05 21.15 39.02
C MET A 1 -4.91 19.74 38.49
N THR A 2 -5.75 19.39 37.52
CA THR A 2 -5.72 18.08 36.86
C THR A 2 -5.02 18.32 35.55
N GLU A 3 -3.73 18.02 35.52
CA GLU A 3 -2.96 18.00 34.29
C GLU A 3 -3.49 16.82 33.47
N HIS A 4 -4.21 17.12 32.39
CA HIS A 4 -4.50 16.16 31.34
C HIS A 4 -3.18 15.96 30.57
N PRO A 5 -2.53 14.79 30.66
CA PRO A 5 -1.38 14.53 29.82
C PRO A 5 -1.84 14.41 28.37
N ASP A 6 -1.37 15.34 27.55
CA ASP A 6 -0.86 15.06 26.21
C ASP A 6 -1.85 14.49 25.16
N GLU A 7 -2.93 15.23 24.87
CA GLU A 7 -3.62 15.05 23.57
C GLU A 7 -2.73 15.46 22.38
N ALA A 8 -1.64 16.20 22.62
CA ALA A 8 -0.71 16.64 21.58
C ALA A 8 0.24 15.53 21.07
N ALA A 9 0.62 14.55 21.90
CA ALA A 9 1.48 13.43 21.49
C ALA A 9 0.74 12.40 20.64
N VAL A 10 -0.59 12.35 20.71
CA VAL A 10 -1.39 11.44 19.88
C VAL A 10 -1.56 11.98 18.46
N GLU A 11 -1.40 13.30 18.26
CA GLU A 11 -1.50 13.95 16.95
C GLU A 11 -0.21 13.84 16.11
N ALA A 12 0.94 13.58 16.75
CA ALA A 12 2.23 13.41 16.06
C ALA A 12 2.43 12.01 15.44
N ALA A 13 1.56 11.04 15.73
CA ALA A 13 1.65 9.67 15.20
C ALA A 13 0.88 9.46 13.88
N HIS A 14 0.23 10.51 13.35
CA HIS A 14 -0.65 10.41 12.18
C HIS A 14 -0.33 11.47 11.11
N GLU A 15 0.93 11.92 11.00
CA GLU A 15 1.35 12.45 9.71
C GLU A 15 1.12 11.34 8.67
N PRO A 16 0.40 11.61 7.56
CA PRO A 16 0.35 10.67 6.45
C PRO A 16 1.76 10.59 5.87
N HIS A 17 2.61 9.75 6.48
CA HIS A 17 3.90 9.40 5.93
C HIS A 17 3.61 8.66 4.64
N ASP A 18 3.96 9.29 3.52
CA ASP A 18 3.95 8.58 2.25
C ASP A 18 4.97 7.43 2.40
N PRO A 19 4.53 6.16 2.40
CA PRO A 19 5.36 5.04 2.84
C PRO A 19 6.71 5.03 2.13
N ALA A 20 7.80 4.71 2.81
CA ALA A 20 9.10 4.60 2.17
C ALA A 20 9.03 3.58 1.02
N PRO A 21 9.84 3.70 -0.06
CA PRO A 21 9.80 2.75 -1.18
C PRO A 21 9.96 1.28 -0.76
N GLY A 22 10.74 1.00 0.29
CA GLY A 22 10.90 -0.34 0.86
C GLY A 22 9.63 -0.87 1.55
N GLU A 23 8.89 0.00 2.23
CA GLU A 23 7.60 -0.33 2.85
C GLU A 23 6.54 -0.61 1.77
N ARG A 24 6.53 0.19 0.68
CA ARG A 24 5.64 -0.06 -0.47
C ARG A 24 5.89 -1.43 -1.08
N ALA A 25 7.15 -1.79 -1.32
CA ALA A 25 7.51 -3.09 -1.87
C ALA A 25 7.14 -4.25 -0.92
N ALA A 26 7.26 -4.05 0.40
CA ALA A 26 6.85 -5.05 1.38
C ALA A 26 5.32 -5.24 1.40
N VAL A 27 4.58 -4.15 1.36
CA VAL A 27 3.11 -4.13 1.27
C VAL A 27 2.61 -4.80 -0.02
N ASP A 28 3.27 -4.55 -1.16
CA ASP A 28 2.89 -5.18 -2.43
C ASP A 28 3.17 -6.70 -2.41
N ARG A 29 4.21 -7.16 -1.71
CA ARG A 29 4.44 -8.60 -1.50
C ARG A 29 3.34 -9.24 -0.67
N VAL A 30 2.93 -8.60 0.43
CA VAL A 30 1.80 -9.07 1.25
C VAL A 30 0.54 -9.27 0.39
N ARG A 31 0.21 -8.30 -0.47
CA ARG A 31 -0.94 -8.41 -1.37
C ARG A 31 -0.80 -9.56 -2.35
N ALA A 32 0.39 -9.76 -2.92
CA ALA A 32 0.66 -10.85 -3.84
C ALA A 32 0.53 -12.22 -3.15
N GLU A 33 1.02 -12.34 -1.91
CA GLU A 33 0.88 -13.56 -1.09
C GLU A 33 -0.57 -13.85 -0.72
N ALA A 34 -1.34 -12.79 -0.42
CA ALA A 34 -2.73 -12.93 -0.04
C ALA A 34 -3.66 -13.39 -1.17
N VAL A 35 -3.25 -13.30 -2.45
CA VAL A 35 -4.11 -13.66 -3.59
C VAL A 35 -4.64 -15.08 -3.43
N GLY A 36 -5.97 -15.22 -3.46
CA GLY A 36 -6.62 -16.53 -3.33
C GLY A 36 -6.87 -16.97 -1.88
N MET A 37 -6.30 -16.31 -0.88
CA MET A 37 -6.51 -16.64 0.53
C MET A 37 -7.93 -16.30 0.98
N ARG A 38 -8.49 -17.14 1.85
CA ARG A 38 -9.73 -16.86 2.57
C ARG A 38 -9.42 -16.24 3.94
N HIS A 39 -10.45 -15.70 4.59
CA HIS A 39 -10.35 -15.02 5.89
C HIS A 39 -9.45 -15.70 6.92
N HIS A 40 -9.63 -17.00 7.16
CA HIS A 40 -8.83 -17.74 8.15
C HIS A 40 -7.35 -17.91 7.76
N GLU A 41 -7.04 -17.97 6.46
CA GLU A 41 -5.67 -18.07 5.95
C GLU A 41 -4.95 -16.73 6.11
N ALA A 42 -5.63 -15.63 5.76
CA ALA A 42 -5.12 -14.27 6.00
C ALA A 42 -4.94 -13.98 7.50
N ARG A 43 -5.87 -14.43 8.34
CA ARG A 43 -5.76 -14.31 9.80
C ARG A 43 -4.54 -15.06 10.34
N ALA A 44 -4.28 -16.28 9.88
CA ALA A 44 -3.10 -17.04 10.27
C ALA A 44 -1.80 -16.35 9.83
N ALA A 45 -1.77 -15.79 8.62
CA ALA A 45 -0.64 -15.01 8.13
C ALA A 45 -0.40 -13.74 8.96
N LEU A 46 -1.47 -13.03 9.36
CA LEU A 46 -1.39 -11.88 10.26
C LEU A 46 -0.80 -12.27 11.62
N GLU A 47 -1.27 -13.36 12.22
CA GLU A 47 -0.76 -13.86 13.49
C GLU A 47 0.73 -14.23 13.40
N ALA A 48 1.15 -14.83 12.29
CA ALA A 48 2.57 -15.13 12.01
C ALA A 48 3.40 -13.85 11.86
N ALA A 49 2.95 -12.88 11.07
CA ALA A 49 3.65 -11.60 10.86
C ALA A 49 3.88 -10.84 12.18
N ARG A 50 2.88 -10.85 13.08
CA ARG A 50 3.01 -10.28 14.43
C ARG A 50 4.02 -11.06 15.29
N ALA A 51 4.00 -12.38 15.24
CA ALA A 51 4.91 -13.23 16.00
C ALA A 51 6.38 -13.08 15.55
N GLU A 52 6.59 -12.84 14.25
CA GLU A 52 7.92 -12.59 13.67
C GLU A 52 8.41 -11.15 13.88
N ALA A 53 7.62 -10.30 14.54
CA ALA A 53 7.89 -8.87 14.66
C ALA A 53 8.19 -8.22 13.30
N ALA A 54 7.37 -8.57 12.30
CA ALA A 54 7.47 -8.00 10.97
C ALA A 54 7.33 -6.47 10.99
N ASP A 55 7.76 -5.83 9.90
CA ASP A 55 7.62 -4.40 9.71
C ASP A 55 6.18 -3.94 9.99
N PRO A 56 5.96 -2.83 10.72
CA PRO A 56 4.62 -2.32 11.02
C PRO A 56 3.74 -2.15 9.78
N ALA A 57 4.31 -1.77 8.63
CA ALA A 57 3.56 -1.64 7.38
C ALA A 57 3.07 -2.99 6.84
N VAL A 58 3.85 -4.06 7.04
CA VAL A 58 3.47 -5.44 6.69
C VAL A 58 2.31 -5.92 7.57
N VAL A 59 2.40 -5.68 8.88
CA VAL A 59 1.34 -6.05 9.83
C VAL A 59 0.05 -5.29 9.51
N ALA A 60 0.13 -3.97 9.26
CA ALA A 60 -1.02 -3.16 8.92
C ALA A 60 -1.70 -3.60 7.61
N GLU A 61 -0.94 -4.01 6.60
CA GLU A 61 -1.53 -4.51 5.35
C GLU A 61 -2.23 -5.87 5.58
N TRP A 62 -1.66 -6.77 6.38
CA TRP A 62 -2.33 -8.02 6.74
C TRP A 62 -3.62 -7.81 7.53
N GLU A 63 -3.64 -6.85 8.46
CA GLU A 63 -4.87 -6.46 9.20
C GLU A 63 -5.96 -5.98 8.26
N ARG A 64 -5.61 -5.11 7.31
CA ARG A 64 -6.56 -4.59 6.32
C ARG A 64 -7.11 -5.69 5.42
N ILE A 65 -6.27 -6.62 4.97
CA ILE A 65 -6.70 -7.78 4.17
C ILE A 65 -7.63 -8.68 4.97
N GLU A 66 -7.30 -8.97 6.24
CA GLU A 66 -8.14 -9.78 7.12
C GLU A 66 -9.51 -9.14 7.33
N GLU A 67 -9.56 -7.84 7.58
CA GLU A 67 -10.81 -7.08 7.75
C GLU A 67 -11.65 -7.09 6.47
N HIS A 68 -11.02 -6.86 5.31
CA HIS A 68 -11.69 -6.95 4.01
C HIS A 68 -12.32 -8.33 3.80
N LEU A 69 -11.57 -9.40 4.11
CA LEU A 69 -12.04 -10.78 3.98
C LEU A 69 -13.08 -11.17 5.05
N ALA A 70 -13.08 -10.53 6.21
CA ALA A 70 -14.12 -10.76 7.22
C ALA A 70 -15.51 -10.30 6.71
N ALA A 71 -15.55 -9.25 5.90
CA ALA A 71 -16.77 -8.74 5.28
C ALA A 71 -17.11 -9.40 3.93
N HIS A 72 -16.20 -10.18 3.34
CA HIS A 72 -16.35 -10.76 2.00
C HIS A 72 -16.39 -12.31 2.03
N GLN A 73 -17.35 -12.91 1.32
CA GLN A 73 -17.52 -14.38 1.29
C GLN A 73 -16.63 -15.09 0.25
N GLY A 74 -15.60 -14.42 -0.27
CA GLY A 74 -14.73 -14.90 -1.33
C GLY A 74 -13.25 -14.90 -0.94
N PRO A 75 -12.39 -15.53 -1.77
CA PRO A 75 -10.96 -15.37 -1.63
C PRO A 75 -10.54 -13.92 -1.90
N TYR A 76 -9.36 -13.54 -1.41
CA TYR A 76 -8.81 -12.22 -1.71
C TYR A 76 -8.52 -12.08 -3.20
N VAL A 77 -9.08 -11.03 -3.79
CA VAL A 77 -8.86 -10.62 -5.18
C VAL A 77 -8.51 -9.13 -5.16
N PRO A 78 -7.26 -8.74 -5.51
CA PRO A 78 -6.83 -7.34 -5.50
C PRO A 78 -7.73 -6.41 -6.33
N ASP A 79 -8.26 -6.90 -7.44
CA ASP A 79 -9.15 -6.12 -8.32
C ASP A 79 -10.52 -5.83 -7.67
N ALA A 80 -10.94 -6.65 -6.70
CA ALA A 80 -12.18 -6.47 -5.94
C ALA A 80 -11.98 -5.67 -4.64
N ASP A 81 -10.75 -5.21 -4.37
CA ASP A 81 -10.38 -4.53 -3.14
C ASP A 81 -10.61 -3.00 -3.25
N PRO A 82 -11.64 -2.45 -2.61
CA PRO A 82 -12.01 -1.04 -2.78
C PRO A 82 -10.92 -0.08 -2.29
N PHE A 83 -10.14 -0.48 -1.28
CA PHE A 83 -9.03 0.33 -0.77
C PHE A 83 -7.93 0.44 -1.83
N LEU A 84 -7.57 -0.69 -2.44
CA LEU A 84 -6.54 -0.72 -3.49
C LEU A 84 -6.99 0.07 -4.73
N GLN A 85 -8.24 -0.10 -5.15
CA GLN A 85 -8.82 0.66 -6.26
C GLN A 85 -8.81 2.17 -6.01
N GLY A 86 -9.11 2.61 -4.78
CA GLY A 86 -9.01 4.02 -4.39
C GLY A 86 -7.58 4.56 -4.48
N ARG A 87 -6.59 3.79 -4.00
CA ARG A 87 -5.17 4.16 -4.08
C ARG A 87 -4.66 4.27 -5.51
N LEU A 88 -5.00 3.30 -6.37
CA LEU A 88 -4.61 3.32 -7.79
C LEU A 88 -5.23 4.51 -8.52
N THR A 89 -6.50 4.81 -8.23
CA THR A 89 -7.21 5.97 -8.77
C THR A 89 -6.54 7.28 -8.34
N ALA A 90 -6.21 7.43 -7.06
CA ALA A 90 -5.49 8.60 -6.57
C ALA A 90 -4.11 8.75 -7.24
N ARG A 91 -3.36 7.66 -7.38
CA ARG A 91 -2.05 7.67 -8.05
C ARG A 91 -2.14 8.15 -9.51
N ALA A 92 -3.12 7.64 -10.25
CA ALA A 92 -3.36 8.04 -11.63
C ALA A 92 -3.71 9.54 -11.74
N GLN A 93 -4.46 10.08 -10.76
CA GLN A 93 -4.82 11.50 -10.73
C GLN A 93 -3.66 12.41 -10.32
N HIS A 94 -2.75 11.93 -9.49
CA HIS A 94 -1.58 12.70 -9.03
C HIS A 94 -0.36 12.61 -9.95
N GLY A 95 -0.46 11.91 -11.08
CA GLY A 95 0.61 11.85 -12.09
C GLY A 95 1.91 11.24 -11.59
N ILE A 96 1.85 10.39 -10.54
CA ILE A 96 3.00 9.62 -10.05
C ILE A 96 3.18 8.38 -10.95
N ASP A 97 3.38 8.64 -12.25
CA ASP A 97 3.92 7.70 -13.22
C ASP A 97 5.44 7.92 -13.30
N PRO A 98 6.24 6.88 -13.58
CA PRO A 98 7.65 7.06 -13.91
C PRO A 98 7.77 8.03 -15.09
N PRO A 99 8.86 8.82 -15.19
CA PRO A 99 9.07 9.67 -16.34
C PRO A 99 8.96 8.80 -17.59
N GLU A 100 8.05 9.15 -18.50
CA GLU A 100 8.05 8.57 -19.83
C GLU A 100 9.47 8.66 -20.40
N PRO A 101 9.98 7.63 -21.09
CA PRO A 101 11.20 7.79 -21.85
C PRO A 101 10.91 8.89 -22.87
N GLY A 102 11.37 10.11 -22.57
CA GLY A 102 11.17 11.26 -23.43
C GLY A 102 11.65 10.91 -24.84
N PRO A 103 11.08 11.53 -25.88
CA PRO A 103 11.59 11.37 -27.23
C PRO A 103 13.09 11.72 -27.19
N GLY A 104 13.94 10.72 -27.45
CA GLY A 104 15.38 10.91 -27.47
C GLY A 104 15.74 12.03 -28.45
N PRO A 105 16.82 12.80 -28.20
CA PRO A 105 17.25 13.88 -29.07
C PRO A 105 17.95 13.29 -30.31
N ALA A 106 17.18 12.70 -31.21
CA ALA A 106 17.57 12.33 -32.57
C ALA A 106 16.25 12.18 -33.32
N GLU A 107 15.68 13.24 -33.91
CA GLU A 107 15.89 13.47 -35.34
C GLU A 107 15.54 14.93 -35.68
N ARG A 108 16.40 15.87 -35.26
CA ARG A 108 16.46 17.24 -35.76
C ARG A 108 17.82 17.45 -36.40
N ALA A 109 18.08 16.78 -37.52
CA ALA A 109 19.19 17.12 -38.40
C ALA A 109 18.95 16.51 -39.78
N GLY A 110 18.73 17.36 -40.78
CA GLY A 110 18.72 16.93 -42.18
C GLY A 110 17.90 17.82 -43.10
N ASP A 111 18.08 19.13 -43.00
CA ASP A 111 17.70 20.06 -44.05
C ASP A 111 18.72 19.97 -45.21
N THR A 112 18.18 20.11 -46.44
CA THR A 112 18.80 20.41 -47.74
C THR A 112 19.71 19.36 -48.43
N PRO A 113 19.76 19.30 -49.79
CA PRO A 113 19.93 20.42 -50.74
C PRO A 113 18.70 20.88 -51.53
#